data_AF-A0AAD8D4N0-F1
#
_entry.id   AF-A0AAD8D4N0-F1
#
_cell.length_a   1.000
_cell.length_b   1.000
_cell.length_c   1.000
_cell.angle_alpha   90.00
_cell.angle_beta   90.00
_cell.angle_gamma   90.00
#
_symmetry.space_group_name_H-M   'P 1'
#
loop_
_entity.id
_entity.type
_entity.pdbx_description
1 polymer ?
#
loop_
_entity_poly.entity_id
_entity_poly.type
_entity_poly.pdbx_seq_one_letter_code
_entity_poly.pdbx_strand_id
1 'polypeptide(L)'
;MADRDHNKRILLELLKRPGNADCADCGAPDPDWASYKLGVFICLNCSGIHRNLTEISRVKSIRLDFWDDDLVEFMKANGNAVAKERYEKNVPAFFYRPQATDCAVLREQWIRAKYERQEFSGNNEDPWDTTCSGCREGFLWKRGKDNRQFLKRKFILSEKDFTLMYYTKQVSKGPKAVISIKDLNATFQPEKIKHPHGLQITYLKEDHTRSIFVYHEGTQEIVSWFNAIRAARFSYLKTAFPTASDSELVPWITRNYLKEGYMEKTGPMQRESFKKRWFILDSQDRKLLYFKDPLDAVEKGAIFIGNKEHGYKVTNILPQGIRGNRWKCGITVETPERQFIFTCENEREHREWMEALNQVISKPMSPQDYTMEANVRRRR
;
A
#
# COMPACT_ATOMS: atom_id res chain seq x y z
N MET A 1 -8.61 -16.77 42.84
CA MET A 1 -7.86 -15.52 42.59
C MET A 1 -6.39 -15.79 42.29
N ALA A 2 -5.68 -16.59 43.09
CA ALA A 2 -4.25 -16.92 42.85
C ALA A 2 -3.96 -17.56 41.47
N ASP A 3 -4.84 -18.45 41.02
CA ASP A 3 -4.71 -19.16 39.74
C ASP A 3 -4.87 -18.24 38.50
N ARG A 4 -5.81 -17.30 38.58
CA ARG A 4 -6.01 -16.25 37.56
C ARG A 4 -4.74 -15.42 37.35
N ASP A 5 -4.01 -15.12 38.42
CA ASP A 5 -2.75 -14.37 38.35
C ASP A 5 -1.56 -15.23 37.91
N HIS A 6 -1.63 -16.56 38.10
CA HIS A 6 -0.61 -17.50 37.64
C HIS A 6 -0.64 -17.67 36.12
N ASN A 7 -1.79 -18.03 35.55
CA ASN A 7 -1.96 -18.23 34.12
C ASN A 7 -1.69 -16.96 33.31
N LYS A 8 -2.12 -15.81 33.84
CA LYS A 8 -1.79 -14.51 33.25
C LYS A 8 -0.29 -14.26 33.18
N ARG A 9 0.45 -14.56 34.26
CA ARG A 9 1.93 -14.42 34.27
C ARG A 9 2.58 -15.30 33.21
N ILE A 10 2.14 -16.56 33.09
CA ILE A 10 2.63 -17.47 32.06
C ILE A 10 2.42 -16.90 30.66
N LEU A 11 1.19 -16.46 30.33
CA LEU A 11 0.89 -15.92 29.00
C LEU A 11 1.73 -14.66 28.69
N LEU A 12 2.00 -13.83 29.70
CA LEU A 12 2.90 -12.68 29.56
C LEU A 12 4.35 -13.10 29.33
N GLU A 13 4.81 -14.21 29.92
CA GLU A 13 6.13 -14.79 29.59
C GLU A 13 6.14 -15.38 28.17
N LEU A 14 5.03 -15.96 27.69
CA LEU A 14 4.93 -16.47 26.32
C LEU A 14 5.08 -15.38 25.26
N LEU A 15 4.63 -14.15 25.54
CA LEU A 15 4.83 -13.00 24.65
C LEU A 15 6.30 -12.63 24.45
N LYS A 16 7.17 -12.96 25.41
CA LYS A 16 8.61 -12.71 25.32
C LYS A 16 9.35 -13.75 24.45
N ARG A 17 8.67 -14.84 24.06
CA ARG A 17 9.28 -15.84 23.16
C ARG A 17 9.47 -15.24 21.76
N PRO A 18 10.57 -15.60 21.06
CA PRO A 18 10.78 -15.16 19.68
C PRO A 18 9.56 -15.45 18.79
N GLY A 19 9.14 -14.45 18.01
CA GLY A 19 7.96 -14.51 17.14
C GLY A 19 6.63 -14.12 17.78
N ASN A 20 6.50 -14.16 19.12
CA ASN A 20 5.27 -13.77 19.81
C ASN A 20 5.22 -12.28 20.20
N ALA A 21 6.34 -11.56 20.07
CA ALA A 21 6.44 -10.14 20.38
C ALA A 21 5.67 -9.25 19.40
N ASP A 22 5.35 -9.78 18.21
CA ASP A 22 4.58 -9.09 17.18
C ASP A 22 3.32 -9.89 16.85
N CYS A 23 2.26 -9.16 16.49
CA CYS A 23 1.00 -9.73 16.03
C CYS A 23 1.24 -10.66 14.83
N ALA A 24 0.74 -11.90 14.93
CA ALA A 24 0.91 -12.95 13.90
C ALA A 24 0.38 -12.56 12.51
N ASP A 25 -0.49 -11.56 12.41
CA ASP A 25 -1.19 -11.23 11.16
C ASP A 25 -0.75 -9.93 10.51
N CYS A 26 -0.38 -8.92 11.29
CA CYS A 26 -0.06 -7.59 10.76
C CYS A 26 1.25 -7.00 11.28
N GLY A 27 1.99 -7.75 12.11
CA GLY A 27 3.27 -7.30 12.67
C GLY A 27 3.17 -6.13 13.65
N ALA A 28 1.97 -5.76 14.12
CA ALA A 28 1.84 -4.78 15.20
C ALA A 28 2.56 -5.27 16.46
N PRO A 29 3.39 -4.44 17.12
CA PRO A 29 4.14 -4.85 18.31
C PRO A 29 3.20 -5.10 19.49
N ASP A 30 3.69 -5.84 20.47
CA ASP A 30 3.07 -6.07 21.79
C ASP A 30 1.61 -6.57 21.72
N PRO A 31 1.34 -7.72 21.07
CA PRO A 31 -0.01 -8.25 20.97
C PRO A 31 -0.60 -8.56 22.35
N ASP A 32 -1.83 -8.12 22.57
CA ASP A 32 -2.55 -8.22 23.84
C ASP A 32 -3.74 -9.21 23.81
N TRP A 33 -3.95 -9.88 22.67
CA TRP A 33 -4.96 -10.91 22.45
C TRP A 33 -4.32 -12.20 21.95
N ALA A 34 -5.03 -13.32 22.15
CA ALA A 34 -4.63 -14.59 21.58
C ALA A 34 -5.83 -15.36 21.06
N SER A 35 -5.65 -16.05 19.92
CA SER A 35 -6.61 -17.03 19.40
C SER A 35 -6.26 -18.42 19.94
N TYR A 36 -6.96 -18.86 20.98
CA TYR A 36 -6.68 -20.12 21.68
C TYR A 36 -7.12 -21.37 20.90
N LYS A 37 -7.80 -21.24 19.77
CA LYS A 37 -8.02 -22.34 18.81
C LYS A 37 -6.87 -22.50 17.82
N LEU A 38 -6.18 -21.40 17.49
CA LEU A 38 -5.13 -21.36 16.46
C LEU A 38 -3.72 -21.31 17.06
N GLY A 39 -3.60 -20.99 18.34
CA GLY A 39 -2.31 -20.93 19.02
C GLY A 39 -1.49 -19.68 18.65
N VAL A 40 -2.16 -18.55 18.34
CA VAL A 40 -1.49 -17.31 17.90
C VAL A 40 -1.76 -16.13 18.82
N PHE A 41 -0.77 -15.26 18.96
CA PHE A 41 -0.81 -13.96 19.62
C PHE A 41 -1.00 -12.86 18.58
N ILE A 42 -2.04 -12.05 18.79
CA ILE A 42 -2.53 -11.05 17.83
C ILE A 42 -2.89 -9.75 18.54
N CYS A 43 -2.85 -8.63 17.82
CA CYS A 43 -3.27 -7.33 18.36
C CYS A 43 -4.79 -7.21 18.45
N LEU A 44 -5.28 -6.22 19.21
CA LEU A 44 -6.70 -5.89 19.32
C LEU A 44 -7.42 -5.79 17.97
N ASN A 45 -6.83 -5.13 16.97
CA ASN A 45 -7.45 -4.95 15.66
C ASN A 45 -7.64 -6.29 14.92
N CYS A 46 -6.64 -7.16 14.91
CA CYS A 46 -6.74 -8.49 14.30
C CYS A 46 -7.67 -9.40 15.09
N SER A 47 -7.72 -9.28 16.42
CA SER A 47 -8.71 -9.99 17.24
C SER A 47 -10.15 -9.69 16.79
N GLY A 48 -10.43 -8.45 16.36
CA GLY A 48 -11.74 -8.05 15.81
C GLY A 48 -12.12 -8.82 14.55
N ILE A 49 -11.16 -9.07 13.67
CA ILE A 49 -11.37 -9.87 12.44
C ILE A 49 -11.58 -11.34 12.80
N HIS A 50 -10.74 -11.88 13.70
CA HIS A 50 -10.84 -13.26 14.17
C HIS A 50 -12.20 -13.59 14.81
N ARG A 51 -12.86 -12.63 15.47
CA ARG A 51 -14.23 -12.81 16.01
C ARG A 51 -15.26 -13.15 14.92
N ASN A 52 -15.02 -12.75 13.67
CA ASN A 52 -15.88 -13.06 12.53
C ASN A 52 -15.63 -14.46 11.93
N LEU A 53 -14.67 -15.23 12.47
CA LEU A 53 -14.29 -16.58 12.04
C LEU A 53 -14.63 -17.61 13.12
N THR A 54 -15.86 -17.59 13.63
CA THR A 54 -16.28 -18.30 14.86
C THR A 54 -15.96 -19.79 14.89
N GLU A 55 -16.06 -20.46 13.74
CA GLU A 55 -15.80 -21.90 13.64
C GLU A 55 -14.31 -22.21 13.74
N ILE A 56 -13.46 -21.32 13.22
CA ILE A 56 -12.01 -21.51 13.07
C ILE A 56 -11.22 -20.89 14.23
N SER A 57 -11.63 -19.72 14.72
CA SER A 57 -10.91 -18.95 15.72
C SER A 57 -11.80 -18.55 16.90
N ARG A 58 -11.20 -18.57 18.09
CA ARG A 58 -11.77 -18.02 19.31
C ARG A 58 -10.70 -17.23 20.01
N VAL A 59 -11.02 -15.99 20.39
CA VAL A 59 -10.05 -15.04 20.95
C VAL A 59 -10.38 -14.71 22.41
N LYS A 60 -9.34 -14.50 23.20
CA LYS A 60 -9.39 -13.97 24.57
C LYS A 60 -8.31 -12.90 24.73
N SER A 61 -8.59 -11.86 25.53
CA SER A 61 -7.60 -10.89 25.98
C SER A 61 -6.65 -11.58 26.94
N ILE A 62 -5.35 -11.39 26.75
CA ILE A 62 -4.31 -11.96 27.61
C ILE A 62 -4.39 -11.35 29.02
N ARG A 63 -4.79 -10.08 29.12
CA ARG A 63 -4.74 -9.32 30.38
C ARG A 63 -6.08 -9.24 31.10
N LEU A 64 -7.19 -9.26 30.36
CA LEU A 64 -8.52 -8.96 30.87
C LEU A 64 -9.36 -10.21 31.13
N ASP A 65 -9.24 -11.23 30.26
CA ASP A 65 -10.07 -12.43 30.33
C ASP A 65 -9.50 -13.51 31.26
N PHE A 66 -10.37 -14.45 31.65
CA PHE A 66 -9.98 -15.64 32.39
C PHE A 66 -9.46 -16.73 31.44
N TRP A 67 -8.36 -17.38 31.84
CA TRP A 67 -7.69 -18.42 31.07
C TRP A 67 -7.58 -19.70 31.90
N ASP A 68 -8.21 -20.75 31.39
CA ASP A 68 -8.14 -22.10 31.93
C ASP A 68 -6.77 -22.73 31.64
N ASP A 69 -6.31 -23.63 32.51
CA ASP A 69 -4.99 -24.27 32.41
C ASP A 69 -4.76 -24.94 31.05
N ASP A 70 -5.74 -25.70 30.56
CA ASP A 70 -5.66 -26.39 29.26
C ASP A 70 -5.45 -25.43 28.10
N LEU A 71 -6.06 -24.23 28.16
CA LEU A 71 -5.88 -23.21 27.13
C LEU A 71 -4.48 -22.61 27.19
N VAL A 72 -3.95 -22.41 28.39
CA VAL A 72 -2.59 -21.91 28.59
C VAL A 72 -1.56 -22.94 28.12
N GLU A 73 -1.75 -24.22 28.43
CA GLU A 73 -0.89 -25.31 27.94
C GLU A 73 -0.93 -25.40 26.41
N PHE A 74 -2.12 -25.28 25.79
CA PHE A 74 -2.23 -25.20 24.34
C PHE A 74 -1.44 -24.02 23.76
N MET A 75 -1.53 -22.83 24.36
CA MET A 75 -0.74 -21.68 23.95
C MET A 75 0.76 -21.86 24.19
N LYS A 76 1.19 -22.58 25.24
CA LYS A 76 2.60 -22.91 25.50
C LYS A 76 3.18 -23.84 24.44
N ALA A 77 2.39 -24.82 23.99
CA ALA A 77 2.78 -25.80 22.97
C ALA A 77 2.74 -25.23 21.54
N ASN A 78 2.00 -24.13 21.34
CA ASN A 78 1.91 -23.41 20.08
C ASN A 78 2.60 -22.04 20.18
N GLY A 79 2.25 -21.13 19.27
CA GLY A 79 2.79 -19.79 19.18
C GLY A 79 2.87 -19.32 17.73
N ASN A 80 3.25 -18.07 17.55
CA ASN A 80 3.28 -17.44 16.23
C ASN A 80 4.27 -18.11 15.28
N ALA A 81 5.41 -18.60 15.80
CA ALA A 81 6.40 -19.33 14.99
C ALA A 81 5.81 -20.65 14.44
N VAL A 82 5.13 -21.43 15.28
CA VAL A 82 4.47 -22.68 14.89
C VAL A 82 3.35 -22.42 13.88
N ALA A 83 2.55 -21.38 14.12
CA ALA A 83 1.50 -20.98 13.19
C ALA A 83 2.06 -20.50 11.85
N LYS A 84 3.20 -19.81 11.83
CA LYS A 84 3.88 -19.38 10.60
C LYS A 84 4.35 -20.58 9.78
N GLU A 85 4.98 -21.57 10.43
CA GLU A 85 5.40 -22.80 9.75
C GLU A 85 4.23 -23.58 9.15
N ARG A 86 3.06 -23.54 9.80
CA ARG A 86 1.85 -24.24 9.34
C ARG A 86 1.07 -23.48 8.27
N TYR A 87 0.70 -22.23 8.55
CA TYR A 87 -0.26 -21.45 7.76
C TYR A 87 0.40 -20.50 6.76
N GLU A 88 1.73 -20.36 6.80
CA GLU A 88 2.50 -19.51 5.88
C GLU A 88 3.63 -20.29 5.18
N LYS A 89 3.50 -21.62 5.10
CA LYS A 89 4.50 -22.53 4.54
C LYS A 89 4.85 -22.19 3.09
N ASN A 90 3.83 -21.98 2.25
CA ASN A 90 3.97 -21.75 0.81
C ASN A 90 3.36 -20.40 0.41
N VAL A 91 3.73 -19.30 1.07
CA VAL A 91 3.27 -17.96 0.65
C VAL A 91 4.08 -17.51 -0.57
N PRO A 92 3.46 -17.24 -1.74
CA PRO A 92 4.20 -16.77 -2.90
C PRO A 92 4.93 -15.45 -2.61
N ALA A 93 6.13 -15.27 -3.16
CA ALA A 93 6.94 -14.07 -2.92
C ALA A 93 6.22 -12.76 -3.29
N PHE A 94 5.37 -12.81 -4.32
CA PHE A 94 4.56 -11.66 -4.74
C PHE A 94 3.35 -11.41 -3.85
N PHE A 95 2.91 -12.33 -3.00
CA PHE A 95 1.70 -12.14 -2.20
C PHE A 95 1.90 -11.02 -1.17
N TYR A 96 0.97 -10.08 -1.09
CA TYR A 96 1.11 -8.95 -0.17
C TYR A 96 0.86 -9.35 1.29
N ARG A 97 1.85 -9.10 2.16
CA ARG A 97 1.75 -9.28 3.60
C ARG A 97 1.38 -7.94 4.27
N PRO A 98 0.16 -7.81 4.83
CA PRO A 98 -0.30 -6.54 5.35
C PRO A 98 0.42 -6.12 6.64
N GLN A 99 0.59 -4.81 6.81
CA GLN A 99 1.10 -4.15 8.00
C GLN A 99 -0.04 -3.62 8.88
N ALA A 100 0.27 -3.23 10.11
CA ALA A 100 -0.70 -2.66 11.06
C ALA A 100 -1.41 -1.41 10.52
N THR A 101 -0.72 -0.62 9.69
CA THR A 101 -1.22 0.62 9.07
C THR A 101 -2.07 0.40 7.83
N ASP A 102 -2.11 -0.83 7.30
CA ASP A 102 -2.88 -1.11 6.09
C ASP A 102 -4.39 -1.14 6.36
N CYS A 103 -5.14 -0.89 5.29
CA CYS A 103 -6.60 -0.91 5.30
C CYS A 103 -7.16 -2.27 5.78
N ALA A 104 -8.35 -2.22 6.38
CA ALA A 104 -8.98 -3.39 6.99
C ALA A 104 -9.17 -4.56 6.01
N VAL A 105 -9.48 -4.29 4.73
CA VAL A 105 -9.72 -5.34 3.73
C VAL A 105 -8.47 -6.18 3.44
N LEU A 106 -7.26 -5.58 3.46
CA LEU A 106 -6.01 -6.31 3.28
C LEU A 106 -5.73 -7.23 4.47
N ARG A 107 -5.89 -6.71 5.69
CA ARG A 107 -5.72 -7.49 6.93
C ARG A 107 -6.74 -8.61 7.04
N GLU A 108 -8.00 -8.34 6.72
CA GLU A 108 -9.07 -9.35 6.74
C GLU A 108 -8.78 -10.48 5.76
N GLN A 109 -8.47 -10.16 4.51
CA GLN A 109 -8.26 -11.19 3.50
C GLN A 109 -6.98 -11.99 3.72
N TRP A 110 -5.96 -11.42 4.36
CA TRP A 110 -4.78 -12.16 4.82
C TRP A 110 -5.13 -13.18 5.90
N ILE A 111 -5.87 -12.77 6.94
CA ILE A 111 -6.31 -13.66 8.01
C ILE A 111 -7.18 -14.80 7.45
N ARG A 112 -8.12 -14.48 6.55
CA ARG A 112 -8.96 -15.48 5.88
C ARG A 112 -8.15 -16.41 4.97
N ALA A 113 -7.18 -15.88 4.21
CA ALA A 113 -6.30 -16.70 3.36
C ALA A 113 -5.51 -17.72 4.19
N LYS A 114 -4.95 -17.30 5.33
CA LYS A 114 -4.18 -18.17 6.22
C LYS A 114 -5.02 -19.23 6.91
N TYR A 115 -6.11 -18.84 7.56
CA TYR A 115 -6.78 -19.71 8.53
C TYR A 115 -8.08 -20.33 8.03
N GLU A 116 -8.86 -19.60 7.23
CA GLU A 116 -10.15 -20.06 6.69
C GLU A 116 -9.96 -20.85 5.41
N ARG A 117 -9.23 -20.30 4.45
CA ARG A 117 -8.99 -20.91 3.14
C ARG A 117 -7.71 -21.74 3.08
N GLN A 118 -6.82 -21.56 4.06
CA GLN A 118 -5.55 -22.27 4.20
C GLN A 118 -4.71 -22.28 2.90
N GLU A 119 -4.73 -21.17 2.16
CA GLU A 119 -4.12 -21.04 0.82
C GLU A 119 -2.63 -21.40 0.80
N PHE A 120 -1.93 -21.26 1.92
CA PHE A 120 -0.47 -21.42 2.01
C PHE A 120 -0.02 -22.63 2.81
N SER A 121 -0.93 -23.51 3.24
CA SER A 121 -0.59 -24.63 4.15
C SER A 121 0.06 -25.82 3.43
N GLY A 122 0.15 -25.79 2.10
CA GLY A 122 0.77 -26.83 1.27
C GLY A 122 -0.06 -28.10 1.06
N ASN A 123 -1.30 -28.15 1.56
CA ASN A 123 -2.22 -29.29 1.40
C ASN A 123 -3.13 -29.16 0.16
N ASN A 124 -3.21 -27.96 -0.42
CA ASN A 124 -3.98 -27.70 -1.63
C ASN A 124 -3.00 -27.54 -2.80
N GLU A 125 -3.40 -27.96 -4.01
CA GLU A 125 -2.76 -27.44 -5.25
C GLU A 125 -2.71 -25.92 -5.13
N ASP A 126 -1.54 -25.33 -5.38
CA ASP A 126 -1.34 -23.91 -5.10
C ASP A 126 -2.41 -23.11 -5.86
N PRO A 127 -3.30 -22.37 -5.16
CA PRO A 127 -4.37 -21.59 -5.80
C PRO A 127 -3.82 -20.52 -6.76
N TRP A 128 -2.53 -20.21 -6.62
CA TRP A 128 -1.78 -19.31 -7.48
C TRP A 128 -0.96 -20.03 -8.56
N ASP A 129 -0.87 -21.36 -8.51
CA ASP A 129 -0.27 -22.25 -9.53
C ASP A 129 -1.29 -22.67 -10.61
N THR A 130 -2.51 -22.11 -10.58
CA THR A 130 -3.44 -22.20 -11.73
C THR A 130 -3.02 -21.30 -12.91
N THR A 131 -1.71 -21.20 -13.15
CA THR A 131 -1.05 -20.58 -14.31
C THR A 131 -1.18 -21.40 -15.60
N CYS A 132 -2.30 -22.10 -15.81
CA CYS A 132 -2.61 -22.71 -17.11
C CYS A 132 -3.30 -21.74 -18.09
N SER A 133 -3.61 -20.50 -17.71
CA SER A 133 -4.08 -19.47 -18.67
C SER A 133 -3.17 -18.25 -18.81
N GLY A 134 -2.27 -17.99 -17.84
CA GLY A 134 -1.46 -16.75 -17.80
C GLY A 134 -2.32 -15.46 -17.89
N CYS A 135 -3.62 -15.55 -17.56
CA CYS A 135 -4.59 -14.52 -17.85
C CYS A 135 -5.74 -14.51 -16.82
N ARG A 136 -5.90 -13.39 -16.11
CA ARG A 136 -7.04 -13.15 -15.21
C ARG A 136 -8.05 -12.21 -15.88
N GLU A 137 -9.31 -12.60 -15.94
CA GLU A 137 -10.38 -11.71 -16.39
C GLU A 137 -11.52 -11.59 -15.39
N GLY A 138 -12.27 -10.49 -15.47
CA GLY A 138 -13.39 -10.24 -14.58
C GLY A 138 -13.88 -8.82 -14.69
N PHE A 139 -14.87 -8.47 -13.86
CA PHE A 139 -15.46 -7.13 -13.89
C PHE A 139 -15.09 -6.34 -12.65
N LEU A 140 -14.71 -5.08 -12.85
CA LEU A 140 -14.50 -4.12 -11.77
C LEU A 140 -15.39 -2.90 -12.00
N TRP A 141 -15.87 -2.31 -10.90
CA TRP A 141 -16.50 -1.00 -10.94
C TRP A 141 -15.41 0.03 -11.12
N LYS A 142 -15.37 0.69 -12.28
CA LYS A 142 -14.34 1.67 -12.62
C LYS A 142 -14.92 3.07 -12.68
N ARG A 143 -14.28 4.02 -12.00
CA ARG A 143 -14.61 5.45 -12.10
C ARG A 143 -14.32 5.97 -13.51
N GLY A 144 -15.30 6.64 -14.10
CA GLY A 144 -15.14 7.38 -15.35
C GLY A 144 -14.32 8.65 -15.15
N LYS A 145 -13.58 9.06 -16.19
CA LYS A 145 -12.70 10.23 -16.15
C LYS A 145 -13.48 11.52 -15.91
N ASP A 146 -14.54 11.73 -16.71
CA ASP A 146 -15.25 13.00 -16.77
C ASP A 146 -16.59 12.96 -16.03
N ASN A 147 -17.34 11.86 -16.17
CA ASN A 147 -18.67 11.70 -15.57
C ASN A 147 -18.63 11.40 -14.05
N ARG A 148 -17.45 11.12 -13.48
CA ARG A 148 -17.26 10.84 -12.04
C ARG A 148 -18.12 9.69 -11.49
N GLN A 149 -18.69 8.84 -12.34
CA GLN A 149 -19.50 7.69 -11.95
C GLN A 149 -18.70 6.40 -12.04
N PHE A 150 -18.99 5.44 -11.17
CA PHE A 150 -18.47 4.10 -11.28
C PHE A 150 -19.34 3.28 -12.21
N LEU A 151 -18.72 2.64 -13.20
CA LEU A 151 -19.41 1.78 -14.14
C LEU A 151 -18.66 0.45 -14.25
N LYS A 152 -19.41 -0.65 -14.31
CA LYS A 152 -18.85 -2.00 -14.47
C LYS A 152 -18.09 -2.10 -15.80
N ARG A 153 -16.83 -2.57 -15.76
CA ARG A 153 -15.94 -2.74 -16.91
C ARG A 153 -15.26 -4.09 -16.83
N LYS A 154 -15.13 -4.79 -17.96
CA LYS A 154 -14.34 -6.02 -18.04
C LYS A 154 -12.86 -5.64 -18.06
N PHE A 155 -12.08 -6.23 -17.16
CA PHE A 155 -10.64 -6.17 -17.10
C PHE A 155 -10.05 -7.53 -17.48
N ILE A 156 -8.90 -7.50 -18.15
CA ILE A 156 -8.13 -8.68 -18.52
C ILE A 156 -6.67 -8.37 -18.22
N LEU A 157 -6.06 -9.10 -17.29
CA LEU A 157 -4.64 -9.07 -16.96
C LEU A 157 -3.97 -10.24 -17.66
N SER A 158 -3.07 -9.97 -18.60
CA SER A 158 -2.24 -10.97 -19.28
C SER A 158 -0.83 -10.91 -18.70
N GLU A 159 -0.41 -11.99 -18.07
CA GLU A 159 0.97 -12.18 -17.61
C GLU A 159 1.90 -12.46 -18.79
N LYS A 160 1.42 -13.19 -19.80
CA LYS A 160 2.17 -13.48 -21.03
C LYS A 160 2.56 -12.21 -21.78
N ASP A 161 1.63 -11.27 -21.91
CA ASP A 161 1.85 -10.04 -22.67
C ASP A 161 2.31 -8.88 -21.77
N PHE A 162 2.39 -9.09 -20.46
CA PHE A 162 2.63 -8.05 -19.47
C PHE A 162 1.72 -6.83 -19.64
N THR A 163 0.41 -7.07 -19.78
CA THR A 163 -0.59 -6.01 -19.95
C THR A 163 -1.81 -6.17 -19.04
N LEU A 164 -2.36 -5.04 -18.59
CA LEU A 164 -3.69 -4.93 -18.04
C LEU A 164 -4.57 -4.15 -19.02
N MET A 165 -5.61 -4.80 -19.52
CA MET A 165 -6.57 -4.22 -20.46
C MET A 165 -7.91 -4.01 -19.78
N TYR A 166 -8.67 -3.02 -20.23
CA TYR A 166 -10.09 -2.94 -19.91
C TYR A 166 -10.93 -2.53 -21.10
N TYR A 167 -12.15 -3.05 -21.13
CA TYR A 167 -13.10 -2.87 -22.21
C TYR A 167 -14.26 -2.01 -21.76
N THR A 168 -14.83 -1.25 -22.71
CA THR A 168 -16.17 -0.69 -22.49
C THR A 168 -17.24 -1.79 -22.64
N LYS A 169 -18.53 -1.47 -22.48
CA LYS A 169 -19.61 -2.47 -22.62
C LYS A 169 -19.58 -3.24 -23.96
N GLN A 170 -18.99 -2.67 -25.01
CA GLN A 170 -18.82 -3.31 -26.32
C GLN A 170 -17.41 -3.88 -26.47
N VAL A 171 -17.21 -5.16 -26.15
CA VAL A 171 -15.91 -5.87 -26.27
C VAL A 171 -15.44 -5.95 -27.72
N SER A 172 -16.37 -5.97 -28.68
CA SER A 172 -16.11 -6.11 -30.13
C SER A 172 -15.29 -4.97 -30.76
N LYS A 173 -15.13 -3.83 -30.07
CA LYS A 173 -14.31 -2.69 -30.55
C LYS A 173 -12.87 -2.71 -30.04
N GLY A 174 -12.44 -3.80 -29.41
CA GLY A 174 -11.13 -3.91 -28.79
C GLY A 174 -11.04 -3.19 -27.43
N PRO A 175 -9.87 -3.27 -26.77
CA PRO A 175 -9.68 -2.70 -25.44
C PRO A 175 -9.74 -1.16 -25.49
N LYS A 176 -10.39 -0.57 -24.47
CA LYS A 176 -10.44 0.89 -24.33
C LYS A 176 -9.08 1.47 -23.92
N ALA A 177 -8.30 0.69 -23.18
CA ALA A 177 -6.91 0.97 -22.91
C ALA A 177 -6.15 -0.35 -22.74
N VAL A 178 -4.90 -0.33 -23.16
CA VAL A 178 -3.89 -1.36 -22.90
C VAL A 178 -2.85 -0.71 -22.01
N ILE A 179 -2.67 -1.24 -20.80
CA ILE A 179 -1.76 -0.68 -19.79
C ILE A 179 -0.59 -1.64 -19.65
N SER A 180 0.64 -1.16 -19.86
CA SER A 180 1.84 -1.99 -19.65
C SER A 180 2.07 -2.22 -18.15
N ILE A 181 2.42 -3.45 -17.79
CA ILE A 181 2.77 -3.84 -16.42
C ILE A 181 4.09 -3.18 -15.97
N LYS A 182 4.98 -2.80 -16.89
CA LYS A 182 6.27 -2.16 -16.59
C LYS A 182 6.18 -0.97 -15.63
N ASP A 183 5.22 -0.08 -15.88
CA ASP A 183 5.05 1.17 -15.12
C ASP A 183 3.78 1.19 -14.26
N LEU A 184 3.10 0.05 -14.14
CA LEU A 184 1.86 -0.07 -13.37
C LEU A 184 2.17 -0.16 -11.87
N ASN A 185 1.46 0.63 -11.08
CA ASN A 185 1.38 0.50 -9.62
C ASN A 185 -0.08 0.36 -9.18
N ALA A 186 -0.31 -0.33 -8.06
CA ALA A 186 -1.62 -0.50 -7.46
C ALA A 186 -1.53 -0.27 -5.94
N THR A 187 -2.44 0.52 -5.38
CA THR A 187 -2.51 0.82 -3.94
C THR A 187 -3.95 0.89 -3.47
N PHE A 188 -4.25 0.32 -2.30
CA PHE A 188 -5.57 0.47 -1.70
C PHE A 188 -5.74 1.89 -1.15
N GLN A 189 -6.85 2.53 -1.48
CA GLN A 189 -7.15 3.94 -1.21
C GLN A 189 -8.61 4.13 -0.77
N PRO A 190 -9.08 3.40 0.26
CA PRO A 190 -10.50 3.31 0.58
C PRO A 190 -11.11 4.65 1.02
N GLU A 191 -10.38 5.45 1.79
CA GLU A 191 -10.83 6.77 2.25
C GLU A 191 -10.96 7.76 1.10
N LYS A 192 -9.94 7.82 0.23
CA LYS A 192 -9.91 8.68 -0.96
C LYS A 192 -11.03 8.35 -1.94
N ILE A 193 -11.27 7.06 -2.16
CA ILE A 193 -12.29 6.55 -3.09
C ILE A 193 -13.68 6.55 -2.44
N LYS A 194 -13.76 6.65 -1.11
CA LYS A 194 -14.98 6.50 -0.31
C LYS A 194 -15.66 5.15 -0.52
N HIS A 195 -14.85 4.10 -0.58
CA HIS A 195 -15.31 2.71 -0.69
C HIS A 195 -14.31 1.80 0.02
N PRO A 196 -14.74 0.87 0.91
CA PRO A 196 -13.83 0.02 1.69
C PRO A 196 -12.87 -0.82 0.84
N HIS A 197 -13.27 -1.12 -0.40
CA HIS A 197 -12.51 -1.91 -1.38
C HIS A 197 -11.90 -1.04 -2.50
N GLY A 198 -11.75 0.27 -2.25
CA GLY A 198 -11.20 1.18 -3.24
C GLY A 198 -9.74 0.88 -3.54
N LEU A 199 -9.43 0.60 -4.81
CA LEU A 199 -8.08 0.39 -5.33
C LEU A 199 -7.76 1.48 -6.37
N GLN A 200 -6.63 2.16 -6.17
CA GLN A 200 -6.05 3.08 -7.15
C GLN A 200 -5.00 2.32 -7.96
N ILE A 201 -5.16 2.31 -9.28
CA ILE A 201 -4.14 1.82 -10.20
C ILE A 201 -3.57 3.03 -10.93
N THR A 202 -2.26 3.19 -10.90
CA THR A 202 -1.54 4.26 -11.60
C THR A 202 -0.59 3.70 -12.62
N TYR A 203 -0.45 4.36 -13.76
CA TYR A 203 0.46 3.94 -14.82
C TYR A 203 0.94 5.13 -15.64
N LEU A 204 2.06 4.98 -16.32
CA LEU A 204 2.56 5.99 -17.24
C LEU A 204 1.79 5.94 -18.57
N LYS A 205 1.27 7.09 -19.03
CA LYS A 205 0.66 7.24 -20.35
C LYS A 205 1.08 8.57 -20.95
N GLU A 206 1.70 8.55 -22.14
CA GLU A 206 2.11 9.77 -22.87
C GLU A 206 2.84 10.74 -21.92
N ASP A 207 3.81 10.22 -21.17
CA ASP A 207 4.55 11.00 -20.18
C ASP A 207 3.71 11.58 -19.01
N HIS A 208 2.51 11.08 -18.76
CA HIS A 208 1.70 11.49 -17.61
C HIS A 208 1.37 10.33 -16.69
N THR A 209 1.27 10.61 -15.39
CA THR A 209 0.79 9.63 -14.41
C THR A 209 -0.73 9.53 -14.47
N ARG A 210 -1.21 8.51 -15.18
CA ARG A 210 -2.63 8.25 -15.30
C ARG A 210 -3.11 7.44 -14.09
N SER A 211 -4.12 7.94 -13.39
CA SER A 211 -4.83 7.22 -12.33
C SER A 211 -6.17 6.66 -12.81
N ILE A 212 -6.45 5.41 -12.47
CA ILE A 212 -7.79 4.82 -12.52
C ILE A 212 -8.18 4.34 -11.12
N PHE A 213 -9.44 4.54 -10.77
CA PHE A 213 -9.99 4.16 -9.48
C PHE A 213 -11.01 3.07 -9.70
N VAL A 214 -10.83 1.94 -9.03
CA VAL A 214 -11.66 0.75 -9.17
C VAL A 214 -12.06 0.19 -7.81
N TYR A 215 -13.13 -0.58 -7.78
CA TYR A 215 -13.46 -1.42 -6.63
C TYR A 215 -14.21 -2.68 -7.10
N HIS A 216 -14.39 -3.62 -6.18
CA HIS A 216 -15.28 -4.76 -6.31
C HIS A 216 -16.15 -4.88 -5.04
N GLU A 217 -17.36 -5.43 -5.16
CA GLU A 217 -18.25 -5.63 -4.00
C GLU A 217 -17.72 -6.74 -3.08
N GLY A 218 -17.21 -7.83 -3.65
CA GLY A 218 -16.53 -8.89 -2.93
C GLY A 218 -15.12 -8.49 -2.48
N THR A 219 -14.84 -8.65 -1.18
CA THR A 219 -13.56 -8.37 -0.50
C THR A 219 -12.43 -9.25 -1.04
N GLN A 220 -12.66 -10.56 -1.17
CA GLN A 220 -11.67 -11.50 -1.69
C GLN A 220 -11.30 -11.17 -3.14
N GLU A 221 -12.28 -10.83 -3.97
CA GLU A 221 -12.05 -10.53 -5.38
C GLU A 221 -11.13 -9.33 -5.59
N ILE A 222 -11.34 -8.21 -4.88
CA ILE A 222 -10.47 -7.04 -5.06
C ILE A 222 -9.03 -7.31 -4.60
N VAL A 223 -8.85 -8.09 -3.53
CA VAL A 223 -7.53 -8.45 -3.01
C VAL A 223 -6.87 -9.48 -3.94
N SER A 224 -7.65 -10.39 -4.52
CA SER A 224 -7.19 -11.34 -5.54
C SER A 224 -6.74 -10.60 -6.81
N TRP A 225 -7.46 -9.57 -7.28
CA TRP A 225 -7.00 -8.68 -8.35
C TRP A 225 -5.69 -7.96 -8.00
N PHE A 226 -5.57 -7.46 -6.79
CA PHE A 226 -4.35 -6.80 -6.32
C PHE A 226 -3.14 -7.74 -6.31
N ASN A 227 -3.30 -8.95 -5.76
CA ASN A 227 -2.23 -9.95 -5.76
C ASN A 227 -1.92 -10.51 -7.16
N ALA A 228 -2.91 -10.61 -8.06
CA ALA A 228 -2.67 -10.98 -9.46
C ALA A 228 -1.86 -9.89 -10.21
N ILE A 229 -2.18 -8.61 -9.99
CA ILE A 229 -1.36 -7.50 -10.50
C ILE A 229 0.07 -7.60 -9.96
N ARG A 230 0.22 -7.93 -8.67
CA ARG A 230 1.53 -8.16 -8.04
C ARG A 230 2.28 -9.34 -8.66
N ALA A 231 1.60 -10.46 -8.95
CA ALA A 231 2.19 -11.61 -9.63
C ALA A 231 2.71 -11.23 -11.03
N ALA A 232 1.89 -10.57 -11.84
CA ALA A 232 2.28 -10.09 -13.16
C ALA A 232 3.47 -9.11 -13.11
N ARG A 233 3.46 -8.18 -12.14
CA ARG A 233 4.58 -7.26 -11.87
C ARG A 233 5.86 -8.00 -11.48
N PHE A 234 5.75 -9.00 -10.61
CA PHE A 234 6.88 -9.80 -10.18
C PHE A 234 7.48 -10.62 -11.32
N SER A 235 6.64 -11.26 -12.13
CA SER A 235 7.04 -11.99 -13.34
C SER A 235 7.76 -11.06 -14.34
N TYR A 236 7.22 -9.87 -14.58
CA TYR A 236 7.88 -8.85 -15.40
C TYR A 236 9.26 -8.48 -14.85
N LEU A 237 9.37 -8.22 -13.53
CA LEU A 237 10.64 -7.86 -12.89
C LEU A 237 11.66 -8.98 -12.97
N LYS A 238 11.24 -10.24 -12.82
CA LYS A 238 12.11 -11.42 -13.00
C LYS A 238 12.64 -11.54 -14.42
N THR A 239 11.83 -11.22 -15.43
CA THR A 239 12.29 -11.18 -16.82
C THR A 239 13.23 -9.99 -17.09
N ALA A 240 12.93 -8.81 -16.53
CA ALA A 240 13.71 -7.60 -16.74
C ALA A 240 15.05 -7.60 -15.97
N PHE A 241 15.11 -8.30 -14.83
CA PHE A 241 16.25 -8.37 -13.92
C PHE A 241 16.53 -9.82 -13.50
N PRO A 242 16.99 -10.69 -14.42
CA PRO A 242 17.10 -12.13 -14.18
C PRO A 242 18.09 -12.52 -13.09
N THR A 243 19.06 -11.65 -12.78
CA THR A 243 20.06 -11.88 -11.73
C THR A 243 19.61 -11.39 -10.35
N ALA A 244 18.48 -10.67 -10.25
CA ALA A 244 17.99 -10.13 -8.99
C ALA A 244 17.26 -11.19 -8.15
N SER A 245 17.56 -11.21 -6.86
CA SER A 245 16.90 -12.06 -5.88
C SER A 245 15.46 -11.62 -5.64
N ASP A 246 14.62 -12.54 -5.13
CA ASP A 246 13.23 -12.22 -4.77
C ASP A 246 13.16 -11.07 -3.77
N SER A 247 14.05 -11.07 -2.77
CA SER A 247 14.14 -10.01 -1.75
C SER A 247 14.44 -8.64 -2.31
N GLU A 248 15.21 -8.54 -3.41
CA GLU A 248 15.49 -7.27 -4.08
C GLU A 248 14.30 -6.80 -4.93
N LEU A 249 13.55 -7.73 -5.53
CA LEU A 249 12.45 -7.40 -6.44
C LEU A 249 11.12 -7.14 -5.72
N VAL A 250 10.84 -7.82 -4.61
CA VAL A 250 9.58 -7.69 -3.86
C VAL A 250 9.20 -6.25 -3.52
N PRO A 251 10.14 -5.38 -3.07
CA PRO A 251 9.86 -3.96 -2.83
C PRO A 251 9.43 -3.17 -4.07
N TRP A 252 9.71 -3.66 -5.29
CA TRP A 252 9.42 -2.98 -6.56
C TRP A 252 8.13 -3.44 -7.25
N ILE A 253 7.47 -4.47 -6.71
CA ILE A 253 6.25 -5.05 -7.29
C ILE A 253 5.13 -4.01 -7.32
N THR A 254 4.74 -3.52 -6.14
CA THR A 254 3.81 -2.41 -5.93
C THR A 254 4.31 -1.59 -4.74
N ARG A 255 4.00 -0.30 -4.73
CA ARG A 255 4.52 0.66 -3.75
C ARG A 255 3.42 1.55 -3.21
N ASN A 256 3.44 1.75 -1.89
CA ASN A 256 2.62 2.76 -1.23
C ASN A 256 3.27 4.14 -1.40
N TYR A 257 2.44 5.18 -1.42
CA TYR A 257 2.95 6.55 -1.45
C TYR A 257 3.45 6.95 -0.06
N LEU A 258 4.58 7.66 -0.02
CA LEU A 258 5.23 8.01 1.23
C LEU A 258 4.39 9.00 2.04
N LYS A 259 3.79 9.98 1.35
CA LYS A 259 2.79 10.89 1.93
C LYS A 259 1.85 11.41 0.85
N GLU A 260 0.60 11.60 1.24
CA GLU A 260 -0.42 12.27 0.45
C GLU A 260 -1.16 13.28 1.31
N GLY A 261 -1.74 14.30 0.68
CA GLY A 261 -2.46 15.34 1.41
C GLY A 261 -2.60 16.64 0.63
N TYR A 262 -3.37 17.56 1.17
CA TYR A 262 -3.48 18.90 0.59
C TYR A 262 -2.34 19.81 1.04
N MET A 263 -1.78 20.55 0.09
CA MET A 263 -0.96 21.74 0.33
C MET A 263 -1.47 22.88 -0.58
N GLU A 264 -1.25 24.14 -0.22
CA GLU A 264 -1.34 25.23 -1.19
C GLU A 264 -0.01 25.40 -1.90
N LYS A 265 -0.04 25.78 -3.18
CA LYS A 265 1.16 26.16 -3.95
C LYS A 265 0.94 27.44 -4.73
N THR A 266 2.00 28.20 -4.94
CA THR A 266 2.02 29.32 -5.91
C THR A 266 2.65 28.88 -7.25
N GLY A 267 2.73 29.80 -8.21
CA GLY A 267 3.35 29.61 -9.52
C GLY A 267 4.86 29.88 -9.50
N PRO A 268 5.53 29.76 -10.67
CA PRO A 268 6.97 29.90 -10.78
C PRO A 268 7.49 31.29 -10.36
N MET A 269 6.71 32.35 -10.59
CA MET A 269 7.12 33.72 -10.26
C MET A 269 6.82 34.08 -8.80
N GLN A 270 6.16 33.19 -8.05
CA GLN A 270 5.76 33.37 -6.65
C GLN A 270 4.85 34.58 -6.40
N ARG A 271 4.29 35.15 -7.47
CA ARG A 271 3.35 36.28 -7.44
C ARG A 271 1.92 35.83 -7.72
N GLU A 272 1.78 34.62 -8.27
CA GLU A 272 0.49 34.02 -8.57
C GLU A 272 -0.24 33.64 -7.28
N SER A 273 -1.56 33.70 -7.31
CA SER A 273 -2.40 33.28 -6.18
C SER A 273 -2.09 31.84 -5.76
N PHE A 274 -2.03 31.59 -4.46
CA PHE A 274 -1.93 30.24 -3.93
C PHE A 274 -3.15 29.40 -4.32
N LYS A 275 -2.91 28.16 -4.72
CA LYS A 275 -3.95 27.20 -5.10
C LYS A 275 -3.79 25.93 -4.29
N LYS A 276 -4.86 25.52 -3.59
CA LYS A 276 -4.96 24.21 -2.93
C LYS A 276 -4.87 23.09 -3.96
N ARG A 277 -3.99 22.12 -3.74
CA ARG A 277 -3.76 20.95 -4.59
C ARG A 277 -3.59 19.71 -3.74
N TRP A 278 -4.03 18.56 -4.26
CA TRP A 278 -3.74 17.26 -3.64
C TRP A 278 -2.36 16.81 -4.11
N PHE A 279 -1.46 16.54 -3.18
CA PHE A 279 -0.10 16.10 -3.47
C PHE A 279 0.07 14.61 -3.17
N ILE A 280 0.93 13.96 -3.95
CA ILE A 280 1.34 12.57 -3.77
C ILE A 280 2.87 12.53 -3.89
N LEU A 281 3.55 12.10 -2.84
CA LEU A 281 4.99 11.87 -2.85
C LEU A 281 5.27 10.38 -3.10
N ASP A 282 5.68 10.07 -4.32
CA ASP A 282 6.21 8.76 -4.71
C ASP A 282 7.72 8.77 -4.46
N SER A 283 8.16 8.11 -3.39
CA SER A 283 9.57 8.05 -3.01
C SER A 283 10.41 7.16 -3.92
N GLN A 284 9.81 6.22 -4.65
CA GLN A 284 10.55 5.32 -5.54
C GLN A 284 10.85 5.99 -6.87
N ASP A 285 9.87 6.70 -7.44
CA ASP A 285 10.08 7.52 -8.64
C ASP A 285 10.65 8.91 -8.31
N ARG A 286 10.75 9.24 -7.02
CA ARG A 286 11.18 10.54 -6.48
C ARG A 286 10.39 11.70 -7.07
N LYS A 287 9.07 11.50 -7.22
CA LYS A 287 8.12 12.48 -7.79
C LYS A 287 7.17 12.99 -6.72
N LEU A 288 7.09 14.31 -6.60
CA LEU A 288 6.01 15.01 -5.94
C LEU A 288 4.99 15.45 -7.01
N LEU A 289 3.94 14.66 -7.16
CA LEU A 289 2.83 14.89 -8.09
C LEU A 289 1.80 15.80 -7.43
N TYR A 290 1.11 16.64 -8.21
CA TYR A 290 -0.01 17.42 -7.70
C TYR A 290 -1.23 17.44 -8.62
N PHE A 291 -2.42 17.36 -8.02
CA PHE A 291 -3.72 17.24 -8.69
C PHE A 291 -4.66 18.37 -8.24
N LYS A 292 -5.70 18.68 -9.02
CA LYS A 292 -6.74 19.61 -8.55
C LYS A 292 -7.60 18.92 -7.50
N ASP A 293 -8.09 17.72 -7.82
CA ASP A 293 -8.85 16.85 -6.92
C ASP A 293 -8.13 15.50 -6.73
N PRO A 294 -8.26 14.82 -5.56
CA PRO A 294 -7.56 13.55 -5.28
C PRO A 294 -7.93 12.40 -6.22
N LEU A 295 -9.10 12.48 -6.85
CA LEU A 295 -9.63 11.50 -7.81
C LEU A 295 -9.50 11.94 -9.27
N ASP A 296 -8.70 12.98 -9.55
CA ASP A 296 -8.37 13.37 -10.91
C ASP A 296 -7.57 12.26 -11.62
N ALA A 297 -7.89 12.05 -12.89
CA ALA A 297 -7.27 10.96 -13.66
C ALA A 297 -5.82 11.25 -14.08
N VAL A 298 -5.40 12.52 -14.09
CA VAL A 298 -4.08 12.98 -14.57
C VAL A 298 -3.60 14.11 -13.67
N GLU A 299 -2.31 14.13 -13.36
CA GLU A 299 -1.68 15.18 -12.58
C GLU A 299 -1.70 16.55 -13.31
N LYS A 300 -1.69 17.63 -12.53
CA LYS A 300 -1.47 18.99 -13.02
C LYS A 300 0.01 19.34 -13.17
N GLY A 301 0.89 18.50 -12.63
CA GLY A 301 2.33 18.58 -12.79
C GLY A 301 3.06 17.69 -11.82
N ALA A 302 4.36 17.56 -12.07
CA ALA A 302 5.27 16.73 -11.29
C ALA A 302 6.51 17.53 -10.95
N ILE A 303 7.07 17.27 -9.77
CA ILE A 303 8.33 17.84 -9.30
C ILE A 303 9.23 16.66 -8.97
N PHE A 304 10.38 16.57 -9.61
CA PHE A 304 11.39 15.60 -9.21
C PHE A 304 12.06 16.07 -7.92
N ILE A 305 12.27 15.17 -6.98
CA ILE A 305 12.88 15.44 -5.67
C ILE A 305 14.23 14.74 -5.65
N GLY A 306 15.29 15.47 -6.02
CA GLY A 306 16.67 15.01 -6.01
C GLY A 306 17.26 14.87 -4.61
N ASN A 307 18.57 14.58 -4.52
CA ASN A 307 19.28 14.53 -3.24
C ASN A 307 20.05 15.84 -2.95
N LYS A 308 20.55 15.97 -1.72
CA LYS A 308 21.26 17.18 -1.25
C LYS A 308 22.47 17.57 -2.11
N GLU A 309 23.23 16.58 -2.58
CA GLU A 309 24.45 16.79 -3.37
C GLU A 309 24.15 17.44 -4.74
N HIS A 310 22.95 17.22 -5.27
CA HIS A 310 22.51 17.78 -6.54
C HIS A 310 21.63 19.03 -6.37
N GLY A 311 21.81 19.78 -5.27
CA GLY A 311 21.16 21.08 -5.08
C GLY A 311 19.68 21.00 -4.68
N TYR A 312 19.22 19.85 -4.18
CA TYR A 312 17.86 19.73 -3.64
C TYR A 312 17.85 19.92 -2.12
N LYS A 313 16.94 20.77 -1.64
CA LYS A 313 16.82 21.08 -0.21
C LYS A 313 15.36 21.36 0.14
N VAL A 314 14.99 21.05 1.37
CA VAL A 314 13.69 21.46 1.94
C VAL A 314 13.93 22.29 3.20
N THR A 315 13.21 23.40 3.34
CA THR A 315 13.26 24.28 4.51
C THR A 315 11.86 24.65 4.98
N ASN A 316 11.75 25.03 6.25
CA ASN A 316 10.52 25.50 6.88
C ASN A 316 10.33 27.03 6.79
N ILE A 317 11.18 27.73 6.04
CA ILE A 317 11.19 29.19 5.95
C ILE A 317 10.51 29.62 4.66
N LEU A 318 9.51 30.49 4.76
CA LEU A 318 8.92 31.16 3.61
C LEU A 318 9.80 32.35 3.18
N PRO A 319 10.03 32.56 1.88
CA PRO A 319 10.71 33.77 1.40
C PRO A 319 9.99 35.04 1.84
N GLN A 320 10.76 36.12 2.05
CA GLN A 320 10.20 37.42 2.40
C GLN A 320 9.31 37.95 1.26
N GLY A 321 8.16 38.53 1.62
CA GLY A 321 7.25 39.16 0.65
C GLY A 321 6.18 38.24 0.06
N ILE A 322 6.12 36.96 0.46
CA ILE A 322 5.04 36.05 0.07
C ILE A 322 3.71 36.53 0.68
N ARG A 323 2.69 36.64 -0.18
CA ARG A 323 1.34 37.07 0.18
C ARG A 323 0.30 36.19 -0.52
N GLY A 324 -0.91 36.13 0.03
CA GLY A 324 -2.06 35.45 -0.59
C GLY A 324 -2.20 33.96 -0.28
N ASN A 325 -1.32 33.39 0.55
CA ASN A 325 -1.52 32.08 1.18
C ASN A 325 -2.56 32.17 2.30
N ARG A 326 -3.42 31.15 2.43
CA ARG A 326 -4.37 31.05 3.55
C ARG A 326 -3.74 30.32 4.73
N TRP A 327 -2.90 29.33 4.41
CA TRP A 327 -2.23 28.50 5.39
C TRP A 327 -0.86 29.05 5.79
N LYS A 328 -0.52 28.94 7.08
CA LYS A 328 0.65 29.60 7.67
C LYS A 328 1.91 28.73 7.73
N CYS A 329 1.76 27.42 7.83
CA CYS A 329 2.88 26.50 7.99
C CYS A 329 3.58 26.32 6.62
N GLY A 330 4.69 27.01 6.40
CA GLY A 330 5.36 27.05 5.11
C GLY A 330 6.41 25.96 4.90
N ILE A 331 6.49 25.45 3.67
CA ILE A 331 7.52 24.53 3.21
C ILE A 331 8.09 25.07 1.91
N THR A 332 9.41 25.19 1.86
CA THR A 332 10.14 25.66 0.68
C THR A 332 11.01 24.52 0.17
N VAL A 333 10.73 24.05 -1.05
CA VAL A 333 11.51 23.01 -1.74
C VAL A 333 12.36 23.66 -2.81
N GLU A 334 13.67 23.65 -2.61
CA GLU A 334 14.67 24.11 -3.57
C GLU A 334 15.06 22.96 -4.49
N THR A 335 15.05 23.23 -5.79
CA THR A 335 15.60 22.39 -6.85
C THR A 335 16.61 23.23 -7.66
N PRO A 336 17.52 22.61 -8.44
CA PRO A 336 18.50 23.36 -9.25
C PRO A 336 17.90 24.42 -10.17
N GLU A 337 16.67 24.23 -10.64
CA GLU A 337 16.03 25.12 -11.60
C GLU A 337 15.22 26.23 -10.96
N ARG A 338 14.58 25.95 -9.82
CA ARG A 338 13.69 26.89 -9.14
C ARG A 338 13.35 26.46 -7.72
N GLN A 339 12.77 27.41 -6.99
CA GLN A 339 12.18 27.21 -5.67
C GLN A 339 10.66 27.01 -5.78
N PHE A 340 10.16 26.02 -5.07
CA PHE A 340 8.74 25.74 -4.89
C PHE A 340 8.31 26.12 -3.48
N ILE A 341 7.21 26.85 -3.39
CA ILE A 341 6.65 27.29 -2.12
C ILE A 341 5.31 26.60 -1.90
N PHE A 342 5.22 25.92 -0.76
CA PHE A 342 4.03 25.27 -0.28
C PHE A 342 3.63 25.80 1.09
N THR A 343 2.34 25.70 1.40
CA THR A 343 1.83 25.90 2.76
C THR A 343 0.92 24.75 3.14
N CYS A 344 0.90 24.39 4.43
CA CYS A 344 0.15 23.29 5.02
C CYS A 344 -0.90 23.79 6.01
N GLU A 345 -2.02 23.08 6.11
CA GLU A 345 -3.17 23.49 6.92
C GLU A 345 -2.87 23.62 8.41
N ASN A 346 -2.00 22.76 8.94
CA ASN A 346 -1.63 22.70 10.35
C ASN A 346 -0.20 22.19 10.55
N GLU A 347 0.32 22.35 11.77
CA GLU A 347 1.69 21.96 12.16
C GLU A 347 1.94 20.45 12.05
N ARG A 348 0.90 19.62 12.19
CA ARG A 348 1.04 18.16 12.02
C ARG A 348 1.33 17.82 10.56
N GLU A 349 0.51 18.30 9.63
CA GLU A 349 0.72 18.11 8.20
C GLU A 349 2.08 18.67 7.77
N HIS A 350 2.45 19.84 8.28
CA HIS A 350 3.75 20.46 8.02
C HIS A 350 4.91 19.53 8.40
N ARG A 351 4.91 19.02 9.65
CA ARG A 351 5.95 18.12 10.14
C ARG A 351 6.04 16.85 9.31
N GLU A 352 4.91 16.22 9.04
CA GLU A 352 4.85 14.97 8.26
C GLU A 352 5.34 15.18 6.81
N TRP A 353 5.00 16.32 6.18
CA TRP A 353 5.50 16.66 4.84
C TRP A 353 7.01 16.94 4.84
N MET A 354 7.49 17.68 5.83
CA MET A 354 8.93 17.95 6.01
C MET A 354 9.73 16.66 6.20
N GLU A 355 9.24 15.74 7.04
CA GLU A 355 9.88 14.45 7.28
C GLU A 355 9.92 13.60 6.00
N ALA A 356 8.78 13.47 5.32
CA ALA A 356 8.68 12.68 4.09
C ALA A 356 9.58 13.23 2.97
N LEU A 357 9.62 14.56 2.76
CA LEU A 357 10.51 15.18 1.78
C LEU A 357 11.99 15.01 2.14
N ASN A 358 12.34 15.22 3.41
CA ASN A 358 13.72 15.02 3.88
C ASN A 358 14.17 13.57 3.70
N GLN A 359 13.29 12.59 3.93
CA GLN A 359 13.60 11.17 3.74
C GLN A 359 13.94 10.83 2.28
N VAL A 360 13.34 11.51 1.30
CA VAL A 360 13.67 11.32 -0.13
C VAL A 360 14.98 12.05 -0.49
N ILE A 361 15.15 13.26 0.03
CA ILE A 361 16.32 14.12 -0.23
C ILE A 361 17.61 13.56 0.41
N SER A 362 17.50 12.85 1.53
CA SER A 362 18.65 12.23 2.21
C SER A 362 19.15 10.96 1.53
N LYS A 363 18.36 10.35 0.63
CA LYS A 363 18.75 9.14 -0.08
C LYS A 363 19.59 9.47 -1.31
N PRO A 364 20.68 8.71 -1.58
CA PRO A 364 21.45 8.86 -2.81
C PRO A 364 20.61 8.51 -4.04
N MET A 365 20.99 9.06 -5.19
CA MET A 365 20.31 8.82 -6.46
C MET A 365 20.82 7.55 -7.12
N SER A 366 19.91 6.69 -7.56
CA SER A 366 20.21 5.55 -8.42
C SER A 366 20.43 5.98 -9.87
N PRO A 367 21.07 5.15 -10.73
CA PRO A 367 21.18 5.43 -12.16
C PRO A 367 19.83 5.70 -12.86
N GLN A 368 18.75 5.01 -12.46
CA GLN A 368 17.42 5.25 -13.01
C GLN A 368 16.87 6.62 -12.63
N ASP A 369 17.21 7.13 -11.44
CA ASP A 369 16.75 8.43 -10.95
C ASP A 369 17.24 9.59 -11.82
N TYR A 370 18.46 9.53 -12.37
CA TYR A 370 18.97 10.56 -13.28
C TYR A 370 18.20 10.61 -14.60
N THR A 371 17.80 9.45 -15.13
CA THR A 371 16.93 9.38 -16.32
C THR A 371 15.56 9.97 -16.01
N MET A 372 15.03 9.68 -14.82
CA MET A 372 13.74 10.21 -14.37
C MET A 372 13.77 11.73 -14.19
N GLU A 373 14.84 12.26 -13.59
CA GLU A 373 15.07 13.69 -13.45
C GLU A 373 15.04 14.38 -14.82
N ALA A 374 15.82 13.87 -15.79
CA ALA A 374 15.86 14.41 -17.14
C ALA A 374 14.48 14.41 -17.82
N ASN A 375 13.68 13.36 -17.63
CA ASN A 375 12.33 13.27 -18.18
C ASN A 375 11.38 14.30 -17.55
N VAL A 376 11.45 14.52 -16.24
CA VAL A 376 10.63 15.54 -15.57
C VAL A 376 11.03 16.95 -16.00
N ARG A 377 12.34 17.21 -16.21
CA ARG A 377 12.83 18.50 -16.69
C ARG A 377 12.34 18.82 -18.11
N ARG A 378 12.36 17.85 -19.02
CA ARG A 378 11.89 18.01 -20.41
C ARG A 378 10.39 18.37 -20.54
N ARG A 379 9.58 18.10 -19.52
CA ARG A 379 8.12 18.33 -19.54
C ARG A 379 7.71 19.74 -19.10
N ARG A 380 8.64 20.56 -18.60
CA ARG A 380 8.32 21.88 -18.04
C ARG A 380 8.11 22.94 -19.09
#